data_AF-A0A7V9JNZ2-F1
#
_entry.id   AF-A0A7V9JNZ2-F1
#
_cell.length_a   1.000
_cell.length_b   1.000
_cell.length_c   1.000
_cell.angle_alpha   90.00
_cell.angle_beta   90.00
_cell.angle_gamma   90.00
#
_symmetry.space_group_name_H-M   'P 1'
#
loop_
_entity.id
_entity.type
_entity.pdbx_description
1 polymer ?
#
loop_
_entity_poly.entity_id
_entity_poly.type
_entity_poly.pdbx_seq_one_letter_code
_entity_poly.pdbx_strand_id
1 'polypeptide(L)'
;MTPSQRRWVFLVAVGGFLAFYLWGLVGLPGFGHYPGPYGDIINAIAVPQTHATGVVSAVNFEYRAFDTLGEEFILFIAATGVATVLRHLRAEHDTFVLDEARNRDVPATSDAIQMVTLALIGPTIVVGWYLASHAQTSPSGGFQAASCWPPPSSWCTWRGSSSCSSG
;
A
#
# COMPACT_ATOMS: atom_id res chain seq x y z
N MET A 1 30.22 5.58 -25.54
CA MET A 1 28.99 4.81 -25.88
C MET A 1 27.99 5.74 -26.53
N THR A 2 27.53 5.43 -27.74
CA THR A 2 26.50 6.21 -28.43
C THR A 2 25.10 5.88 -27.89
N PRO A 3 24.10 6.78 -28.02
CA PRO A 3 22.73 6.51 -27.59
C PRO A 3 22.12 5.25 -28.23
N SER A 4 22.51 4.92 -29.46
CA SER A 4 22.09 3.71 -30.15
C SER A 4 22.68 2.44 -29.54
N GLN A 5 23.98 2.46 -29.17
CA GLN A 5 24.62 1.34 -28.48
C GLN A 5 23.97 1.06 -27.12
N ARG A 6 23.65 2.10 -26.34
CA ARG A 6 22.96 1.93 -25.04
C ARG A 6 21.58 1.29 -25.21
N ARG A 7 20.81 1.71 -26.22
CA ARG A 7 19.50 1.11 -26.53
C ARG A 7 19.63 -0.35 -26.93
N TRP A 8 20.60 -0.70 -27.77
CA TRP A 8 20.83 -2.09 -28.17
C TRP A 8 21.22 -2.97 -26.99
N VAL A 9 22.14 -2.52 -26.13
CA VAL A 9 22.50 -3.26 -24.91
C VAL A 9 21.28 -3.48 -24.02
N PHE A 10 20.45 -2.45 -23.81
CA PHE A 10 19.22 -2.57 -23.03
C PHE A 10 18.23 -3.57 -23.66
N LEU A 11 18.00 -3.48 -24.97
CA LEU A 11 17.06 -4.37 -25.68
C LEU A 11 17.52 -5.82 -25.65
N VAL A 12 18.82 -6.08 -25.83
CA VAL A 12 19.38 -7.43 -25.73
C VAL A 12 19.25 -7.96 -24.30
N ALA A 13 19.51 -7.15 -23.28
CA ALA A 13 19.37 -7.55 -21.89
C ALA A 13 17.90 -7.88 -21.53
N VAL A 14 16.96 -7.00 -21.90
CA VAL A 14 15.52 -7.23 -21.66
C VAL A 14 15.02 -8.42 -22.47
N GLY A 15 15.43 -8.57 -23.73
CA GLY A 15 15.07 -9.70 -24.57
C GLY A 15 15.57 -11.02 -24.00
N GLY A 16 16.83 -11.06 -23.53
CA GLY A 16 17.40 -12.23 -22.86
C GLY A 16 16.69 -12.57 -21.56
N PHE A 17 16.41 -11.57 -20.72
CA PHE A 17 15.65 -11.75 -19.48
C PHE A 17 14.23 -12.29 -19.76
N LEU A 18 13.53 -11.72 -20.74
CA LEU A 18 12.19 -12.15 -21.12
C LEU A 18 12.21 -13.59 -21.65
N ALA A 19 13.16 -13.93 -22.53
CA ALA A 19 13.30 -15.29 -23.04
C ALA A 19 13.55 -16.30 -21.92
N PHE A 20 14.43 -15.97 -20.96
CA PHE A 20 14.68 -16.80 -19.79
C PHE A 20 13.43 -16.96 -18.90
N TYR A 21 12.70 -15.86 -18.65
CA TYR A 21 11.46 -15.90 -17.88
C TYR A 21 10.40 -16.78 -18.55
N LEU A 22 10.18 -16.59 -19.85
CA LEU A 22 9.23 -17.39 -20.64
C LEU A 22 9.62 -18.87 -20.68
N TRP A 23 10.92 -19.18 -20.77
CA TRP A 23 11.41 -20.55 -20.65
C TRP A 23 11.03 -21.15 -19.30
N GLY A 24 11.18 -20.39 -18.21
CA GLY A 24 10.78 -20.82 -16.86
C GLY A 24 9.28 -21.14 -16.76
N LEU A 25 8.43 -20.40 -17.46
CA LEU A 25 6.98 -20.64 -17.47
C LEU A 25 6.59 -21.98 -18.10
N VAL A 26 7.39 -22.51 -19.03
CA VAL A 26 7.15 -23.82 -19.65
C VAL A 26 7.30 -24.97 -18.64
N GLY A 27 8.06 -24.76 -17.55
CA GLY A 27 8.24 -25.74 -16.49
C GLY A 27 7.14 -25.77 -15.42
N LEU A 28 6.11 -24.91 -15.54
CA LEU A 28 5.04 -24.86 -14.55
C LEU A 28 4.10 -26.07 -14.70
N PRO A 29 3.60 -26.64 -13.58
CA PRO A 29 2.58 -27.68 -13.64
C PRO A 29 1.33 -27.13 -14.35
N GLY A 30 0.60 -28.04 -15.01
CA GLY A 30 -0.65 -27.69 -15.67
C GLY A 30 -1.65 -27.07 -14.68
N PHE A 31 -2.54 -26.22 -15.20
CA PHE A 31 -3.59 -25.60 -14.40
C PHE A 31 -4.40 -26.65 -13.61
N GLY A 32 -4.60 -26.40 -12.32
CA GLY A 32 -5.35 -27.28 -11.42
C GLY A 32 -4.52 -28.40 -10.77
N HIS A 33 -3.24 -28.53 -11.10
CA HIS A 33 -2.35 -29.48 -10.42
C HIS A 33 -1.41 -28.75 -9.45
N TYR A 34 -1.69 -28.86 -8.16
CA TYR A 34 -0.79 -28.36 -7.11
C TYR A 34 0.19 -29.47 -6.70
N PRO A 35 1.50 -29.32 -6.95
CA PRO A 35 2.47 -30.40 -6.71
C PRO A 35 2.93 -30.50 -5.25
N GLY A 36 2.59 -29.52 -4.40
CA GLY A 36 3.09 -29.43 -3.03
C GLY A 36 2.15 -30.11 -2.00
N PRO A 37 2.66 -30.52 -0.83
CA PRO A 37 1.81 -31.02 0.25
C PRO A 37 1.16 -29.90 1.08
N TYR A 38 1.70 -28.68 1.03
CA TYR A 38 1.30 -27.59 1.93
C TYR A 38 -0.15 -27.13 1.75
N GLY A 39 -0.63 -27.02 0.51
CA GLY A 39 -2.01 -26.63 0.20
C GLY A 39 -3.04 -27.59 0.80
N ASP A 40 -2.82 -28.89 0.65
CA ASP A 40 -3.72 -29.92 1.19
C ASP A 40 -3.68 -29.97 2.72
N ILE A 41 -2.48 -29.86 3.30
CA ILE A 41 -2.29 -29.82 4.76
C ILE A 41 -3.02 -28.61 5.34
N ILE A 42 -2.81 -27.41 4.79
CA ILE A 42 -3.44 -26.18 5.26
C ILE A 42 -4.96 -26.26 5.12
N ASN A 43 -5.49 -26.79 4.00
CA ASN A 43 -6.92 -26.96 3.82
C ASN A 43 -7.55 -27.91 4.86
N ALA A 44 -6.81 -28.93 5.30
CA ALA A 44 -7.29 -29.88 6.31
C ALA A 44 -7.21 -29.31 7.75
N ILE A 45 -6.20 -28.51 8.06
CA ILE A 45 -5.92 -28.08 9.46
C ILE A 45 -6.32 -26.63 9.77
N ALA A 46 -6.44 -25.75 8.77
CA ALA A 46 -6.63 -24.31 9.01
C ALA A 46 -7.93 -24.03 9.76
N VAL A 47 -9.07 -24.53 9.29
CA VAL A 47 -10.37 -24.30 9.95
C VAL A 47 -10.43 -24.87 11.37
N PRO A 48 -10.05 -26.14 11.64
CA PRO A 48 -10.12 -26.69 13.00
C PRO A 48 -9.13 -26.06 13.98
N GLN A 49 -7.99 -25.54 13.52
CA GLN A 49 -6.99 -24.92 14.40
C GLN A 49 -7.29 -23.44 14.68
N THR A 50 -7.67 -22.69 13.64
CA THR A 50 -7.78 -21.22 13.70
C THR A 50 -9.21 -20.74 13.92
N HIS A 51 -10.21 -21.61 13.70
CA HIS A 51 -11.64 -21.28 13.67
C HIS A 51 -12.02 -20.20 12.62
N ALA A 52 -11.09 -19.84 11.73
CA ALA A 52 -11.30 -18.91 10.63
C ALA A 52 -11.67 -19.69 9.35
N THR A 53 -12.73 -19.27 8.68
CA THR A 53 -13.13 -19.82 7.37
C THR A 53 -12.37 -19.17 6.22
N GLY A 54 -11.80 -17.98 6.44
CA GLY A 54 -10.88 -17.30 5.54
C GLY A 54 -9.48 -17.91 5.59
N VAL A 55 -9.29 -19.08 4.97
CA VAL A 55 -8.03 -19.84 5.03
C VAL A 55 -6.81 -19.00 4.61
N VAL A 56 -6.93 -18.15 3.58
CA VAL A 56 -5.83 -17.27 3.13
C VAL A 56 -5.43 -16.26 4.21
N SER A 57 -6.42 -15.68 4.90
CA SER A 57 -6.18 -14.72 5.98
C SER A 57 -5.54 -15.42 7.18
N ALA A 58 -6.03 -16.61 7.55
CA ALA A 58 -5.42 -17.43 8.60
C ALA A 58 -3.96 -17.79 8.28
N VAL A 59 -3.65 -18.11 7.02
CA VAL A 59 -2.26 -18.34 6.59
C VAL A 59 -1.40 -17.09 6.79
N ASN A 60 -1.85 -15.93 6.35
CA ASN A 60 -1.04 -14.71 6.44
C ASN A 60 -0.86 -14.20 7.88
N PHE A 61 -1.88 -14.31 8.73
CA PHE A 61 -1.85 -13.77 10.09
C PHE A 61 -1.39 -14.75 11.16
N GLU A 62 -1.49 -16.07 10.93
CA GLU A 62 -1.09 -17.08 11.92
C GLU A 62 0.14 -17.87 11.45
N TYR A 63 0.04 -18.59 10.33
CA TYR A 63 1.11 -19.48 9.87
C TYR A 63 2.33 -18.74 9.29
N ARG A 64 2.08 -17.59 8.66
CA ARG A 64 3.09 -16.72 8.04
C ARG A 64 3.05 -15.31 8.62
N ALA A 65 2.68 -15.20 9.89
CA ALA A 65 2.58 -13.91 10.60
C ALA A 65 3.84 -13.05 10.46
N PHE A 66 5.03 -13.67 10.50
CA PHE A 66 6.30 -12.96 10.35
C PHE A 66 6.51 -12.33 8.96
N ASP A 67 5.97 -12.93 7.90
CA ASP A 67 6.04 -12.39 6.54
C ASP A 67 5.20 -11.11 6.45
N THR A 68 3.96 -11.17 6.95
CA THR A 68 3.04 -10.02 7.05
C THR A 68 3.59 -8.91 7.94
N LEU A 69 4.19 -9.25 9.10
CA LEU A 69 4.85 -8.28 9.97
C LEU A 69 6.06 -7.62 9.29
N GLY A 70 6.80 -8.38 8.48
CA GLY A 70 7.90 -7.85 7.68
C GLY A 70 7.42 -6.85 6.63
N GLU A 71 6.34 -7.16 5.91
CA GLU A 71 5.70 -6.24 4.96
C GLU A 71 5.26 -4.95 5.64
N GLU A 72 4.59 -5.04 6.79
CA GLU A 72 4.18 -3.86 7.56
C GLU A 72 5.37 -3.03 8.03
N PHE A 73 6.46 -3.68 8.46
CA PHE A 73 7.68 -2.99 8.88
C PHE A 73 8.38 -2.26 7.72
N ILE A 74 8.41 -2.86 6.52
CA ILE A 74 8.93 -2.21 5.31
C ILE A 74 8.12 -0.95 4.99
N LEU A 75 6.78 -1.03 5.03
CA LEU A 75 5.93 0.13 4.80
C LEU A 75 6.10 1.20 5.89
N PHE A 76 6.21 0.80 7.15
CA PHE A 76 6.46 1.71 8.27
C PHE A 76 7.79 2.46 8.12
N ILE A 77 8.86 1.76 7.76
CA ILE A 77 10.17 2.36 7.48
C ILE A 77 10.09 3.28 6.26
N ALA A 78 9.41 2.87 5.19
CA ALA A 78 9.26 3.70 4.00
C ALA A 78 8.52 5.00 4.32
N ALA A 79 7.39 4.92 5.03
CA ALA A 79 6.59 6.10 5.42
C ALA A 79 7.37 7.02 6.37
N THR A 80 8.05 6.46 7.38
CA THR A 80 8.85 7.22 8.34
C THR A 80 10.09 7.82 7.68
N GLY A 81 10.74 7.09 6.77
CA GLY A 81 11.86 7.57 5.97
C GLY A 81 11.46 8.75 5.10
N VAL A 82 10.34 8.64 4.38
CA VAL A 82 9.78 9.76 3.59
C VAL A 82 9.44 10.94 4.50
N ALA A 83 8.76 10.72 5.62
CA ALA A 83 8.43 11.78 6.57
C ALA A 83 9.68 12.48 7.13
N THR A 84 10.75 11.73 7.41
CA THR A 84 12.03 12.26 7.91
C THR A 84 12.74 13.10 6.86
N VAL A 85 12.83 12.61 5.62
CA VAL A 85 13.42 13.35 4.49
C VAL A 85 12.62 14.62 4.21
N LEU A 86 11.29 14.53 4.17
CA LEU A 86 10.43 15.70 3.96
C LEU A 86 10.53 16.70 5.11
N ARG A 87 10.65 16.25 6.36
CA ARG A 87 10.87 17.15 7.52
C ARG A 87 12.19 17.89 7.42
N HIS A 88 13.26 17.23 6.97
CA HIS A 88 14.55 17.87 6.79
C HIS A 88 14.52 18.90 5.65
N LEU A 89 13.96 18.53 4.51
CA LEU A 89 13.73 19.45 3.39
C LEU A 89 12.83 20.62 3.78
N ARG A 90 11.82 20.40 4.64
CA ARG A 90 10.95 21.46 5.14
C ARG A 90 11.72 22.48 5.97
N ALA A 91 12.61 22.03 6.85
CA ALA A 91 13.45 22.91 7.65
C ALA A 91 14.41 23.78 6.81
N GLU A 92 14.90 23.26 5.67
CA GLU A 92 15.71 24.04 4.73
C GLU A 92 14.86 25.03 3.92
N HIS A 93 13.66 24.62 3.52
CA HIS A 93 12.80 25.38 2.61
C HIS A 93 11.91 26.41 3.31
N ASP A 94 11.58 26.26 4.60
CA ASP A 94 10.69 27.18 5.33
C ASP A 94 11.24 28.62 5.41
N THR A 95 12.56 28.81 5.29
CA THR A 95 13.15 30.16 5.21
C THR A 95 12.86 30.88 3.88
N PHE A 96 12.66 30.14 2.79
CA PHE A 96 12.34 30.69 1.46
C PHE A 96 10.85 30.58 1.08
N VAL A 97 10.12 29.58 1.61
CA VAL A 97 8.73 29.28 1.25
C VAL A 97 7.72 30.15 1.99
N LEU A 98 8.01 30.62 3.21
CA LEU A 98 7.11 31.54 3.93
C LEU A 98 6.90 32.86 3.16
N ASP A 99 7.87 33.29 2.38
CA ASP A 99 7.80 34.52 1.56
C ASP A 99 7.10 34.25 0.21
N GLU A 100 7.37 33.11 -0.44
CA GLU A 100 6.79 32.76 -1.76
C GLU A 100 5.34 32.22 -1.65
N ALA A 101 5.01 31.46 -0.59
CA ALA A 101 3.67 30.87 -0.39
C ALA A 101 2.59 31.91 -0.09
N ARG A 102 2.99 33.09 0.42
CA ARG A 102 2.08 34.23 0.62
C ARG A 102 1.60 34.84 -0.70
N ASN A 103 2.29 34.54 -1.81
CA ASN A 103 2.02 35.10 -3.14
C ASN A 103 1.46 34.05 -4.13
N ARG A 104 1.19 32.82 -3.68
CA ARG A 104 0.57 31.77 -4.48
C ARG A 104 -0.92 31.67 -4.16
N ASP A 105 -1.77 32.05 -5.11
CA ASP A 105 -3.19 31.68 -5.08
C ASP A 105 -3.30 30.16 -5.29
N VAL A 106 -3.55 29.43 -4.21
CA VAL A 106 -3.97 28.02 -4.29
C VAL A 106 -5.42 28.04 -4.76
N PRO A 107 -5.76 27.49 -5.94
CA PRO A 107 -7.14 27.46 -6.41
C PRO A 107 -8.01 26.75 -5.38
N ALA A 108 -9.10 27.38 -4.96
CA ALA A 108 -10.04 26.76 -4.04
C ALA A 108 -10.55 25.44 -4.64
N THR A 109 -10.49 24.36 -3.86
CA THR A 109 -11.09 23.08 -4.23
C THR A 109 -12.58 23.26 -4.47
N SER A 110 -13.07 22.83 -5.63
CA SER A 110 -14.50 22.92 -5.99
C SER A 110 -15.39 22.35 -4.89
N ASP A 111 -16.47 23.07 -4.54
CA ASP A 111 -17.46 22.64 -3.55
C ASP A 111 -18.01 21.23 -3.84
N ALA A 112 -18.10 20.85 -5.11
CA ALA A 112 -18.52 19.51 -5.51
C ALA A 112 -17.54 18.43 -5.03
N ILE A 113 -16.22 18.67 -5.15
CA ILE A 113 -15.19 17.75 -4.68
C ILE A 113 -15.22 17.66 -3.15
N GLN A 114 -15.39 18.79 -2.47
CA GLN A 114 -15.46 18.81 -1.00
C GLN A 114 -16.68 18.03 -0.49
N MET A 115 -17.85 18.25 -1.08
CA MET A 115 -19.09 17.56 -0.71
C MET A 115 -19.01 16.06 -0.99
N VAL A 116 -18.49 15.66 -2.15
CA VAL A 116 -18.31 14.22 -2.48
C VAL A 116 -17.30 13.58 -1.53
N THR A 117 -16.20 14.26 -1.21
CA THR A 117 -15.19 13.76 -0.27
C THR A 117 -15.80 13.58 1.13
N LEU A 118 -16.50 14.59 1.64
CA LEU A 118 -17.21 14.54 2.92
C LEU A 118 -18.22 13.39 2.98
N ALA A 119 -19.02 13.24 1.92
CA ALA A 119 -20.02 12.19 1.83
C ALA A 119 -19.41 10.79 1.81
N LEU A 120 -18.22 10.63 1.20
CA LEU A 120 -17.56 9.33 1.05
C LEU A 120 -16.67 8.94 2.24
N ILE A 121 -16.18 9.88 3.05
CA ILE A 121 -15.32 9.57 4.21
C ILE A 121 -16.01 8.58 5.16
N GLY A 122 -17.26 8.85 5.55
CA GLY A 122 -18.00 8.00 6.48
C GLY A 122 -18.15 6.55 5.97
N PRO A 123 -18.74 6.33 4.79
CA PRO A 123 -18.85 5.01 4.18
C PRO A 123 -17.50 4.31 4.02
N THR A 124 -16.45 5.03 3.61
CA THR A 124 -15.11 4.45 3.41
C THR A 124 -14.51 3.93 4.72
N ILE A 125 -14.65 4.68 5.82
CA ILE A 125 -14.20 4.24 7.14
C ILE A 125 -14.99 3.01 7.60
N VAL A 126 -16.32 3.00 7.42
CA VAL A 126 -17.17 1.85 7.80
C VAL A 126 -16.78 0.59 7.02
N VAL A 127 -16.53 0.73 5.71
CA VAL A 127 -16.05 -0.38 4.88
C VAL A 127 -14.68 -0.86 5.34
N GLY A 128 -13.73 0.06 5.60
CA GLY A 128 -12.42 -0.29 6.14
C GLY A 128 -12.51 -1.06 7.46
N TRP A 129 -13.36 -0.58 8.38
CA TRP A 129 -13.62 -1.26 9.65
C TRP A 129 -14.23 -2.65 9.47
N TYR A 130 -15.22 -2.79 8.58
CA TYR A 130 -15.82 -4.08 8.27
C TYR A 130 -14.78 -5.07 7.74
N LEU A 131 -13.94 -4.65 6.79
CA LEU A 131 -12.90 -5.50 6.21
C LEU A 131 -11.86 -5.94 7.24
N ALA A 132 -11.48 -5.05 8.17
CA ALA A 132 -10.55 -5.35 9.25
C ALA A 132 -11.14 -6.33 10.28
N SER A 133 -12.39 -6.10 10.70
CA SER A 133 -13.06 -6.93 11.72
C SER A 133 -13.47 -8.31 11.21
N HIS A 134 -13.77 -8.46 9.91
CA HIS A 134 -14.25 -9.70 9.31
C HIS A 134 -13.17 -10.49 8.54
N ALA A 135 -11.89 -10.17 8.73
CA ALA A 135 -10.78 -10.83 8.06
C ALA A 135 -10.70 -12.35 8.33
N GLN A 136 -11.31 -12.84 9.41
CA GLN A 136 -11.33 -14.28 9.73
C GLN A 136 -12.37 -15.07 8.94
N THR A 137 -13.45 -14.43 8.49
CA THR A 137 -14.57 -15.11 7.82
C THR A 137 -14.71 -14.78 6.35
N SER A 138 -14.17 -13.62 5.94
CA SER A 138 -14.17 -13.15 4.56
C SER A 138 -12.76 -13.14 4.00
N PRO A 139 -12.57 -13.30 2.67
CA PRO A 139 -11.29 -13.07 2.02
C PRO A 139 -10.99 -11.56 1.98
N SER A 140 -10.72 -10.98 3.15
CA SER A 140 -10.26 -9.60 3.35
C SER A 140 -8.95 -9.61 4.13
N GLY A 141 -8.15 -8.56 3.95
CA GLY A 141 -6.85 -8.42 4.63
C GLY A 141 -6.66 -7.02 5.23
N GLY A 142 -5.70 -6.92 6.16
CA GLY A 142 -5.36 -5.66 6.83
C GLY A 142 -4.93 -4.55 5.87
N PHE A 143 -4.23 -4.88 4.78
CA PHE A 143 -3.81 -3.90 3.78
C PHE A 143 -4.97 -3.27 3.01
N GLN A 144 -6.02 -4.04 2.72
CA GLN A 144 -7.21 -3.53 2.04
C GLN A 144 -7.96 -2.57 2.96
N ALA A 145 -8.09 -2.91 4.25
CA ALA A 145 -8.67 -2.03 5.26
C ALA A 145 -7.84 -0.74 5.47
N ALA A 146 -6.51 -0.85 5.50
CA ALA A 146 -5.61 0.30 5.67
C ALA A 146 -5.73 1.31 4.51
N SER A 147 -5.99 0.84 3.28
CA SER A 147 -6.20 1.73 2.13
C SER A 147 -7.48 2.58 2.22
N CYS A 148 -8.48 2.11 2.97
CA CYS A 148 -9.71 2.85 3.25
C CYS A 148 -9.55 3.84 4.40
N TRP A 149 -8.41 3.83 5.10
CA TRP A 149 -8.17 4.74 6.21
C TRP A 149 -7.59 6.08 5.73
N PRO A 150 -8.26 7.21 5.99
CA PRO A 150 -7.75 8.51 5.58
C PRO A 150 -6.48 8.88 6.39
N PRO A 151 -5.43 9.42 5.74
CA PRO A 151 -4.21 9.83 6.44
C PRO A 151 -4.50 11.00 7.40
N PRO A 152 -3.83 11.08 8.57
CA PRO A 152 -4.07 12.14 9.55
C PRO A 152 -3.90 13.56 8.99
N SER A 153 -3.03 13.75 7.99
CA SER A 153 -2.76 15.05 7.37
C SER A 153 -3.95 15.66 6.63
N SER A 154 -4.96 14.85 6.24
CA SER A 154 -6.17 15.37 5.60
C SER A 154 -7.05 16.16 6.56
N TRP A 155 -6.91 15.97 7.88
CA TRP A 155 -7.66 16.70 8.91
C TRP A 155 -7.13 18.13 9.11
N CYS A 156 -5.81 18.33 8.95
CA CYS A 156 -5.18 19.64 9.10
C CYS A 156 -5.41 20.55 7.89
N THR A 157 -5.46 20.01 6.67
CA THR A 157 -5.86 20.78 5.48
C THR A 157 -7.33 21.16 5.48
N TRP A 158 -8.16 20.45 6.25
CA TRP A 158 -9.61 20.63 6.29
C TRP A 158 -10.04 21.78 7.20
N ARG A 159 -9.28 22.05 8.27
CA ARG A 159 -9.49 23.21 9.12
C ARG A 159 -8.62 24.34 8.57
N GLY A 160 -9.16 25.12 7.63
CA GLY A 160 -8.53 26.35 7.11
C GLY A 160 -8.33 27.42 8.19
N SER A 161 -7.52 27.13 9.20
CA SER A 161 -7.24 28.00 10.34
C SER A 161 -5.81 27.76 10.80
N SER A 162 -5.08 28.86 10.94
CA SER A 162 -3.72 29.05 11.41
C SER A 162 -3.43 28.56 12.85
N SER A 163 -4.03 27.45 13.30
CA SER A 163 -4.03 27.03 14.71
C SER A 163 -3.24 25.74 14.99
N CYS A 164 -2.48 25.22 14.03
CA CYS A 164 -1.61 24.05 14.23
C CYS A 164 -0.13 24.40 14.45
N SER A 165 0.19 25.62 14.92
CA SER A 165 1.56 26.05 15.22
C SER A 165 1.90 26.13 16.72
N SER A 166 1.23 25.36 17.57
CA SER A 166 1.59 25.30 19.00
C SER A 166 1.21 23.95 19.59
N GLY A 167 2.21 23.09 19.76
CA GLY A 167 2.16 21.76 20.36
C GLY A 167 3.42 20.98 20.02
#